data_AF-A0A1L9UZW6-F1
#
_entry.id   AF-A0A1L9UZW6-F1
#
_cell.length_a   1.000
_cell.length_b   1.000
_cell.length_c   1.000
_cell.angle_alpha   90.00
_cell.angle_beta   90.00
_cell.angle_gamma   90.00
#
_symmetry.space_group_name_H-M   'P 1'
#
loop_
_entity.id
_entity.type
_entity.pdbx_description
1 polymer ?
#
loop_
_entity_poly.entity_id
_entity_poly.type
_entity_poly.pdbx_seq_one_letter_code
_entity_poly.pdbx_strand_id
1 'polypeptide(L)'
;MCAVTMQTHHMARILLLINMPQESTAIWSTVTSRLHAYHKIESEVVKHAREICGISTIAGLPDAICSHTVQLLFVACQCFQTFTERQLVVNLLREVEDSIGWATEYRVRELMSRWAGCTSMTLFI
;
A
#
# COMPACT_ATOMS: atom_id res chain seq x y z
N MET A 1 16.25 -2.51 13.85
CA MET A 1 15.84 -3.90 13.60
C MET A 1 14.32 -4.10 13.76
N CYS A 2 13.71 -3.77 14.91
CA CYS A 2 12.28 -4.06 15.14
C CYS A 2 11.30 -3.39 14.16
N ALA A 3 11.52 -2.13 13.78
CA ALA A 3 10.64 -1.42 12.85
C ALA A 3 10.57 -2.07 11.45
N VAL A 4 11.68 -2.66 10.99
CA VAL A 4 11.74 -3.33 9.69
C VAL A 4 10.98 -4.64 9.74
N THR A 5 11.17 -5.43 10.80
CA THR A 5 10.43 -6.68 11.01
C THR A 5 8.92 -6.44 11.08
N MET A 6 8.47 -5.35 11.71
CA MET A 6 7.05 -5.01 11.75
C MET A 6 6.52 -4.59 10.38
N GLN A 7 7.27 -3.77 9.63
CA GLN A 7 6.91 -3.40 8.26
C GLN A 7 6.82 -4.62 7.33
N THR A 8 7.80 -5.53 7.38
CA THR A 8 7.79 -6.75 6.55
C THR A 8 6.68 -7.72 6.96
N HIS A 9 6.35 -7.80 8.25
CA HIS A 9 5.19 -8.55 8.74
C HIS A 9 3.87 -8.02 8.11
N HIS A 10 3.66 -6.71 8.13
CA HIS A 10 2.45 -6.11 7.54
C HIS A 10 2.41 -6.28 6.02
N MET A 11 3.55 -6.23 5.33
CA MET A 11 3.62 -6.53 3.90
C MET A 11 3.26 -7.99 3.60
N ALA A 12 3.81 -8.93 4.36
CA ALA A 12 3.48 -10.35 4.21
C ALA A 12 1.99 -10.59 4.41
N ARG A 13 1.37 -9.91 5.38
CA ARG A 13 -0.09 -9.93 5.60
C ARG A 13 -0.86 -9.44 4.38
N ILE A 14 -0.47 -8.31 3.78
CA ILE A 14 -1.10 -7.79 2.55
C ILE A 14 -1.02 -8.81 1.41
N LEU A 15 0.16 -9.38 1.17
CA LEU A 15 0.36 -10.37 0.10
C LEU A 15 -0.48 -11.63 0.32
N LEU A 16 -0.55 -12.14 1.55
CA LEU A 16 -1.35 -13.31 1.90
C LEU A 16 -2.85 -13.03 1.76
N LEU A 17 -3.32 -11.85 2.17
CA LEU A 17 -4.72 -11.46 2.05
C LEU A 17 -5.16 -11.37 0.58
N ILE A 18 -4.33 -10.78 -0.28
CA ILE A 18 -4.59 -10.65 -1.72
C ILE A 18 -4.59 -12.02 -2.41
N ASN A 19 -3.72 -12.93 -2.00
CA ASN A 19 -3.61 -14.27 -2.57
C ASN A 19 -4.47 -15.32 -1.86
N MET A 20 -5.27 -14.92 -0.87
CA MET A 20 -6.09 -15.86 -0.11
C MET A 20 -7.10 -16.54 -1.07
N PRO A 21 -7.27 -17.87 -0.99
CA PRO A 21 -8.33 -18.55 -1.73
C PRO A 21 -9.66 -17.96 -1.30
N GLN A 22 -10.31 -17.30 -2.24
CA GLN A 22 -11.53 -16.55 -1.98
C GLN A 22 -12.69 -17.51 -1.72
N GLU A 23 -13.64 -17.11 -0.86
CA GLU A 23 -14.93 -17.80 -0.75
C GLU A 23 -15.63 -17.94 -2.11
N SER A 24 -15.29 -17.09 -3.10
CA SER A 24 -15.76 -17.22 -4.49
C SER A 24 -15.33 -18.50 -5.20
N THR A 25 -14.36 -19.22 -4.66
CA THR A 25 -13.91 -20.53 -5.15
C THR A 25 -14.60 -21.68 -4.39
N ALA A 26 -15.35 -21.38 -3.33
CA ALA A 26 -16.13 -22.37 -2.60
C ALA A 26 -17.41 -22.72 -3.36
N ILE A 27 -17.66 -24.02 -3.51
CA ILE A 27 -18.74 -24.63 -4.32
C ILE A 27 -20.14 -24.11 -3.94
N TRP A 28 -20.32 -23.64 -2.69
CA TRP A 28 -21.61 -23.24 -2.12
C TRP A 28 -21.64 -21.78 -1.64
N SER A 29 -20.77 -20.91 -2.14
CA SER A 29 -20.79 -19.51 -1.73
C SER A 29 -21.90 -18.71 -2.41
N THR A 30 -22.64 -17.92 -1.63
CA THR A 30 -23.60 -16.95 -2.19
C THR A 30 -22.86 -15.72 -2.72
N VAL A 31 -23.47 -15.01 -3.68
CA VAL A 31 -22.94 -13.73 -4.19
C VAL A 31 -22.70 -12.73 -3.05
N THR A 32 -23.61 -12.67 -2.09
CA THR A 32 -23.51 -11.80 -0.90
C THR A 32 -22.34 -12.18 0.00
N SER A 33 -22.10 -13.48 0.23
CA SER A 33 -20.96 -13.97 1.03
C SER A 33 -19.62 -13.60 0.39
N ARG A 34 -19.54 -13.71 -0.95
CA ARG A 34 -18.34 -13.35 -1.71
C ARG A 34 -18.06 -11.85 -1.65
N LEU A 35 -19.10 -11.02 -1.82
CA LEU A 35 -18.97 -9.56 -1.74
C LEU A 35 -18.47 -9.11 -0.35
N HIS A 36 -19.02 -9.70 0.73
CA HIS A 36 -18.53 -9.44 2.08
C HIS A 36 -17.08 -9.88 2.28
N ALA A 37 -16.68 -11.03 1.73
CA ALA A 37 -15.30 -11.50 1.80
C ALA A 37 -14.33 -10.51 1.12
N TYR A 38 -14.66 -10.01 -0.07
CA TYR A 38 -13.84 -9.02 -0.77
C TYR A 38 -13.72 -7.71 0.02
N HIS A 39 -14.83 -7.16 0.51
CA HIS A 39 -14.79 -5.93 1.31
C HIS A 39 -14.01 -6.10 2.62
N LYS A 40 -14.10 -7.28 3.24
CA LYS A 40 -13.31 -7.59 4.43
C LYS A 40 -11.82 -7.62 4.12
N ILE A 41 -11.43 -8.28 3.03
CA ILE A 41 -10.02 -8.35 2.58
C ILE A 41 -9.50 -6.95 2.26
N GLU A 42 -10.27 -6.15 1.53
CA GLU A 42 -9.95 -4.77 1.22
C GLU A 42 -9.69 -3.94 2.49
N SER A 43 -10.60 -3.99 3.46
CA SER A 43 -10.46 -3.28 4.74
C SER A 43 -9.19 -3.69 5.50
N GLU A 44 -8.89 -4.99 5.56
CA GLU A 44 -7.68 -5.50 6.24
C GLU A 44 -6.39 -5.13 5.53
N VAL A 45 -6.39 -5.10 4.19
CA VAL A 45 -5.26 -4.65 3.38
C VAL A 45 -4.99 -3.16 3.63
N VAL A 46 -6.02 -2.32 3.62
CA VAL A 46 -5.90 -0.88 3.92
C VAL A 46 -5.38 -0.66 5.33
N LYS A 47 -5.87 -1.43 6.31
CA LYS A 47 -5.36 -1.36 7.70
C LYS A 47 -3.87 -1.65 7.76
N HIS A 48 -3.40 -2.73 7.14
CA HIS A 48 -1.97 -3.05 7.13
C HIS A 48 -1.13 -2.02 6.36
N ALA A 49 -1.67 -1.43 5.29
CA ALA A 49 -1.02 -0.34 4.57
C ALA A 49 -0.83 0.91 5.46
N ARG A 50 -1.82 1.26 6.29
CA ARG A 50 -1.70 2.37 7.25
C ARG A 50 -0.65 2.11 8.33
N GLU A 51 -0.56 0.88 8.85
CA GLU A 51 0.49 0.50 9.82
C GLU A 51 1.89 0.64 9.21
N ILE A 52 2.09 0.23 7.95
CA ILE A 52 3.35 0.42 7.24
C ILE A 52 3.72 1.91 7.19
N CYS A 53 2.80 2.76 6.74
CA CYS A 53 3.03 4.21 6.67
C CYS A 53 3.38 4.79 8.05
N GLY A 54 2.63 4.44 9.10
CA GLY A 54 2.88 4.92 10.46
C GLY A 54 4.24 4.50 11.01
N ILE A 55 4.68 3.26 10.75
CA ILE A 55 6.00 2.80 11.16
C ILE A 55 7.11 3.54 10.39
N SER A 56 6.91 3.80 9.09
CA SER A 56 7.85 4.57 8.28
C SER A 56 7.98 6.03 8.74
N THR A 57 6.93 6.65 9.27
CA THR A 57 6.98 8.04 9.80
C THR A 57 7.77 8.14 11.12
N ILE A 58 7.73 7.10 11.96
CA ILE A 58 8.36 7.12 13.29
C ILE A 58 9.83 6.67 13.24
N ALA A 59 10.18 5.81 12.28
CA ALA A 59 11.52 5.25 12.18
C ALA A 59 12.41 6.14 11.31
N GLY A 60 13.32 6.90 11.93
CA GLY A 60 14.48 7.46 11.21
C GLY A 60 15.20 6.33 10.48
N LEU A 61 15.19 6.36 9.16
CA LEU A 61 15.46 5.19 8.34
C LEU A 61 16.97 5.06 8.06
N PRO A 62 17.61 3.94 8.45
CA PRO A 62 18.98 3.68 8.05
C PRO A 62 19.05 3.41 6.54
N ASP A 63 20.10 3.90 5.87
CA ASP A 63 20.31 3.79 4.42
C ASP A 63 20.10 2.36 3.87
N ALA A 64 20.58 1.35 4.59
CA ALA A 64 20.44 -0.07 4.22
C ALA A 64 18.98 -0.58 4.09
N ILE A 65 18.00 0.14 4.62
CA ILE A 65 16.59 -0.26 4.63
C ILE A 65 15.76 0.60 3.66
N CYS A 66 16.35 1.68 3.12
CA CYS A 66 15.71 2.65 2.24
C CYS A 66 14.97 1.98 1.07
N SER A 67 15.64 1.11 0.33
CA SER A 67 15.05 0.39 -0.82
C SER A 67 13.81 -0.42 -0.45
N HIS A 68 13.83 -1.07 0.72
CA HIS A 68 12.71 -1.89 1.18
C HIS A 68 11.53 -1.02 1.59
N THR A 69 11.78 0.07 2.34
CA THR A 69 10.74 1.01 2.74
C THR A 69 10.11 1.73 1.55
N VAL A 70 10.89 2.10 0.53
CA VAL A 70 10.35 2.68 -0.71
C VAL A 70 9.37 1.71 -1.40
N GLN A 71 9.74 0.42 -1.51
CA GLN A 71 8.85 -0.59 -2.08
C GLN A 71 7.58 -0.79 -1.24
N LEU A 72 7.72 -0.78 0.09
CA LEU A 72 6.61 -0.93 1.04
C LEU A 72 5.62 0.24 0.94
N LEU A 73 6.13 1.47 0.92
CA LEU A 73 5.33 2.67 0.75
C LEU A 73 4.62 2.66 -0.61
N PHE A 74 5.32 2.27 -1.68
CA PHE A 74 4.72 2.15 -3.02
C PHE A 74 3.58 1.12 -3.07
N VAL A 75 3.70 -0.01 -2.38
CA VAL A 75 2.62 -1.03 -2.27
C VAL A 75 1.47 -0.50 -1.42
N ALA A 76 1.75 0.07 -0.25
CA ALA A 76 0.73 0.66 0.63
C ALA A 76 -0.10 1.73 -0.09
N CYS A 77 0.56 2.56 -0.90
CA CYS A 77 -0.08 3.60 -1.69
C CYS A 77 -1.16 3.07 -2.65
N GLN A 78 -0.90 1.91 -3.26
CA GLN A 78 -1.83 1.27 -4.20
C GLN A 78 -3.07 0.71 -3.50
N CYS A 79 -2.98 0.45 -2.19
CA CYS A 79 -4.11 0.01 -1.38
C CYS A 79 -5.06 1.15 -1.01
N PHE A 80 -4.62 2.41 -1.09
CA PHE A 80 -5.43 3.56 -0.69
C PHE A 80 -6.37 4.03 -1.80
N GLN A 81 -7.62 4.31 -1.43
CA GLN A 81 -8.62 4.88 -2.33
C GLN A 81 -8.65 6.42 -2.26
N THR A 82 -8.36 7.00 -1.10
CA THR A 82 -8.48 8.45 -0.88
C THR A 82 -7.23 9.20 -1.34
N PHE A 83 -7.43 10.40 -1.89
CA PHE A 83 -6.32 11.27 -2.29
C PHE A 83 -5.45 11.70 -1.10
N THR A 84 -6.06 11.92 0.07
CA THR A 84 -5.35 12.33 1.29
C THR A 84 -4.34 11.29 1.74
N GLU A 85 -4.71 10.01 1.78
CA GLU A 85 -3.80 8.91 2.17
C GLU A 85 -2.69 8.72 1.14
N ARG A 86 -3.02 8.85 -0.15
CA ARG A 86 -2.03 8.80 -1.23
C ARG A 86 -1.01 9.93 -1.13
N GLN A 87 -1.45 11.17 -0.85
CA GLN A 87 -0.57 12.32 -0.64
C GLN A 87 0.34 12.13 0.56
N LEU A 88 -0.16 11.55 1.65
CA LEU A 88 0.66 11.19 2.80
C LEU A 88 1.83 10.28 2.40
N VAL A 89 1.59 9.26 1.57
CA VAL A 89 2.67 8.39 1.08
C VAL A 89 3.66 9.12 0.19
N VAL A 90 3.20 10.03 -0.66
CA VAL A 90 4.11 10.86 -1.49
C VAL A 90 5.02 11.72 -0.62
N ASN A 91 4.47 12.31 0.45
CA ASN A 91 5.27 13.09 1.39
C ASN A 91 6.30 12.20 2.09
N LEU A 92 5.91 11.00 2.55
CA LEU A 92 6.84 10.05 3.15
C LEU A 92 7.95 9.61 2.18
N LEU A 93 7.64 9.40 0.90
CA LEU A 93 8.65 9.09 -0.12
C LEU A 93 9.64 10.24 -0.31
N ARG A 94 9.16 11.49 -0.36
CA ARG A 94 10.02 12.68 -0.46
C ARG A 94 10.89 12.88 0.78
N GLU A 95 10.36 12.63 1.97
CA GLU A 95 11.14 12.66 3.22
C GLU A 95 12.27 11.61 3.22
N VAL A 96 12.04 10.45 2.62
CA VAL A 96 13.07 9.42 2.43
C VAL A 96 14.14 9.88 1.45
N GLU A 97 13.76 10.58 0.38
CA GLU A 97 14.71 11.17 -0.58
C GLU A 97 15.56 12.27 0.05
N ASP A 98 14.96 13.16 0.84
CA ASP A 98 15.66 14.26 1.51
C ASP A 98 16.60 13.77 2.62
N SER A 99 16.24 12.69 3.33
CA SER A 99 17.03 12.18 4.46
C SER A 99 18.21 11.30 4.06
N ILE A 100 18.12 10.58 2.94
CA ILE A 100 19.09 9.54 2.54
C ILE A 100 19.71 9.81 1.16
N GLY A 101 19.11 10.69 0.35
CA GLY A 101 19.54 10.97 -1.02
C GLY A 101 19.17 9.87 -2.02
N TRP A 102 18.29 8.95 -1.63
CA TRP A 102 17.80 7.89 -2.50
C TRP A 102 16.72 8.43 -3.43
N ALA A 103 16.93 8.36 -4.74
CA ALA A 103 15.99 8.91 -5.71
C ALA A 103 14.65 8.15 -5.65
N THR A 104 13.61 8.77 -5.08
CA THR A 104 12.25 8.21 -5.01
C THR A 104 11.31 8.85 -6.03
N GLU A 105 11.72 9.98 -6.61
CA GLU A 105 10.94 10.77 -7.58
C GLU A 105 10.45 9.95 -8.80
N TYR A 106 11.16 8.89 -9.20
CA TYR A 106 10.68 7.99 -10.25
C TYR A 106 9.42 7.20 -9.83
N ARG A 107 9.36 6.75 -8.57
CA ARG A 107 8.17 6.07 -8.01
C ARG A 107 7.02 7.04 -7.79
N VAL A 108 7.33 8.26 -7.35
CA VAL A 108 6.31 9.32 -7.21
C VAL A 108 5.67 9.61 -8.58
N ARG A 109 6.47 9.78 -9.63
CA ARG A 109 5.96 9.96 -11.00
C ARG A 109 5.13 8.77 -11.50
N GLU A 110 5.57 7.54 -11.21
CA GLU A 110 4.82 6.33 -11.53
C GLU A 110 3.44 6.30 -10.84
N LEU A 111 3.40 6.65 -9.54
CA LEU A 111 2.15 6.76 -8.78
C LEU A 111 1.21 7.82 -9.38
N MET A 112 1.74 9.02 -9.67
CA MET A 112 0.96 10.12 -10.25
C MET A 112 0.40 9.76 -11.63
N SER A 113 1.19 9.11 -12.48
CA SER A 113 0.74 8.64 -13.81
C SER A 113 -0.43 7.66 -13.69
N ARG A 114 -0.32 6.68 -12.77
CA ARG A 114 -1.39 5.70 -12.54
C ARG A 114 -2.66 6.33 -11.99
N TRP A 115 -2.56 7.37 -11.16
CA TRP A 115 -3.74 8.10 -10.67
C TRP A 115 -4.38 8.95 -11.75
N ALA A 116 -3.58 9.66 -12.55
CA ALA A 116 -4.09 10.47 -13.67
C ALA A 116 -4.90 9.60 -14.65
N GLY A 117 -4.42 8.39 -14.95
CA GLY A 117 -5.15 7.40 -15.75
C GLY A 117 -6.46 6.93 -15.12
N CYS A 118 -6.54 6.86 -13.78
CA CYS A 118 -7.75 6.45 -13.07
C CYS A 118 -8.84 7.55 -13.11
N THR A 119 -8.47 8.83 -13.00
CA THR A 119 -9.39 9.97 -13.17
C THR A 119 -10.02 10.05 -14.56
N SER A 120 -9.31 9.59 -15.59
CA SER A 120 -9.85 9.55 -16.95
C SER A 120 -10.91 8.44 -17.14
N MET A 121 -10.95 7.44 -16.26
CA MET A 121 -11.87 6.30 -16.34
C MET A 121 -13.19 6.55 -15.58
N THR A 122 -13.26 7.59 -14.76
CA THR A 122 -14.49 8.03 -14.06
C THR A 122 -15.35 8.99 -14.92
N LEU A 123 -14.83 9.46 -16.05
CA LEU A 123 -15.55 10.35 -16.98
C LEU A 123 -16.34 9.59 -18.08
N PHE A 124 -16.36 8.25 -18.03
CA PHE A 124 -17.02 7.39 -19.03
C PHE A 124 -17.98 6.34 -18.44
N ILE A 125 -18.45 6.54 -17.21
CA ILE A 125 -19.57 5.76 -16.62
C ILE A 125 -20.58 6.76 -16.05
#